data_AF-M7NNA7-F1
#
_entry.id   AF-M7NNA7-F1
#
_cell.length_a   1.000
_cell.length_b   1.000
_cell.length_c   1.000
_cell.angle_alpha   90.00
_cell.angle_beta   90.00
_cell.angle_gamma   90.00
#
_symmetry.space_group_name_H-M   'P 1'
#
loop_
_entity.id
_entity.type
_entity.pdbx_description
1 polymer ?
#
loop_
_entity_poly.entity_id
_entity_poly.type
_entity_poly.pdbx_seq_one_letter_code
_entity_poly.pdbx_strand_id
1 'polypeptide(L)' 'MKGTNGIHFHPPPKSYIVISQLLGASMWFFMLYRMKKDGPIILGLKNPWENHESEEKH' A
#
# COMPACT_ATOMS: atom_id res chain seq x y z
N MET A 1 29.62 39.25 19.99
CA MET A 1 29.75 38.49 18.73
C MET A 1 28.75 37.34 18.78
N LYS A 2 27.61 37.41 18.08
CA LYS A 2 26.59 36.35 18.12
C LYS A 2 26.59 35.58 16.80
N GLY A 3 27.63 34.77 16.62
CA GLY A 3 27.73 33.80 15.53
C GLY A 3 27.20 32.46 16.04
N THR A 4 25.90 32.25 15.95
CA THR A 4 25.34 30.89 16.02
C THR A 4 24.60 30.67 14.72
N ASN A 5 25.34 30.18 13.71
CA ASN A 5 24.77 29.64 12.49
C ASN A 5 24.08 28.31 12.83
N GLY A 6 23.01 28.38 13.61
CA GLY A 6 22.11 27.26 13.87
C GLY A 6 21.28 27.05 12.62
N ILE A 7 21.24 25.82 12.12
CA ILE A 7 20.40 25.45 10.97
C ILE A 7 18.94 25.78 11.33
N HIS A 8 18.42 26.84 10.74
CA HIS A 8 17.06 27.31 10.99
C HIS A 8 16.11 26.52 10.08
N PHE A 9 15.56 25.42 10.60
CA PHE A 9 14.59 24.60 9.87
C PHE A 9 13.30 25.39 9.65
N HIS A 10 13.01 25.71 8.38
CA HIS A 10 11.74 26.31 8.01
C HIS A 10 10.67 25.20 8.08
N PRO A 11 9.68 25.29 8.96
CA PRO A 11 8.63 24.29 9.01
C PRO A 11 7.91 24.28 7.65
N PRO A 12 7.73 23.11 7.03
CA PRO A 12 7.04 23.04 5.75
C PRO A 12 5.61 23.56 5.90
N PRO A 13 5.09 24.29 4.91
CA PRO A 13 3.72 24.80 4.95
C PRO A 13 2.73 23.64 5.08
N LYS A 14 1.70 23.80 5.93
CA LYS A 14 0.72 22.74 6.21
C LYS A 14 0.03 22.21 4.95
N SER A 15 -0.15 23.05 3.93
CA SER A 15 -0.69 22.66 2.63
C SER A 15 0.15 21.57 1.95
N TYR A 16 1.48 21.65 2.01
CA TYR A 16 2.37 20.65 1.44
C TYR A 16 2.26 19.30 2.15
N ILE A 17 2.12 19.32 3.48
CA ILE A 17 1.92 18.11 4.29
C ILE A 17 0.58 17.44 3.96
N VAL A 18 -0.49 18.22 3.85
CA VAL A 18 -1.82 17.70 3.52
C VAL A 18 -1.87 17.10 2.13
N ILE A 19 -1.28 17.77 1.13
CA ILE A 19 -1.25 17.26 -0.25
C ILE A 19 -0.40 15.99 -0.35
N SER A 20 0.79 15.97 0.26
CA SER A 20 1.65 14.78 0.26
C SER A 20 1.00 13.59 0.98
N GLN A 21 0.28 13.84 2.08
CA GLN A 21 -0.47 12.81 2.77
C GLN A 21 -1.70 12.34 1.98
N LEU A 22 -2.41 13.22 1.28
CA LEU A 22 -3.49 12.85 0.36
C LEU A 22 -3.00 11.99 -0.81
N LEU A 23 -1.86 12.35 -1.40
CA LEU A 23 -1.22 11.56 -2.47
C LEU A 23 -0.81 10.17 -1.98
N GLY A 24 -0.16 10.08 -0.82
CA GLY A 24 0.21 8.81 -0.20
C GLY A 24 -1.02 7.97 0.19
N ALA A 25 -2.03 8.60 0.79
CA ALA A 25 -3.28 7.94 1.14
C ALA A 25 -4.01 7.42 -0.10
N SER A 26 -3.99 8.16 -1.21
CA SER A 26 -4.57 7.74 -2.50
C SER A 26 -3.86 6.51 -3.06
N MET A 27 -2.52 6.46 -2.97
CA MET A 27 -1.74 5.30 -3.38
C MET A 27 -2.12 4.04 -2.57
N TRP A 28 -2.20 4.15 -1.25
CA TRP A 28 -2.62 3.03 -0.38
C TRP A 28 -4.08 2.65 -0.56
N PHE A 29 -4.96 3.65 -0.72
CA PHE A 29 -6.38 3.45 -1.04
C PHE A 29 -6.54 2.66 -2.33
N PHE A 30 -5.76 2.97 -3.36
CA PHE A 30 -5.77 2.24 -4.62
C PHE A 30 -5.31 0.80 -4.44
N MET A 31 -4.26 0.55 -3.64
CA MET A 31 -3.82 -0.82 -3.35
C MET A 31 -4.89 -1.64 -2.61
N LEU A 32 -5.56 -1.08 -1.60
CA LEU A 32 -6.67 -1.75 -0.90
C LEU A 32 -7.89 -1.98 -1.81
N TYR A 33 -8.21 -1.00 -2.65
CA TYR A 33 -9.24 -1.13 -3.68
C TYR A 33 -8.91 -2.24 -4.67
N ARG A 34 -7.64 -2.32 -5.08
CA ARG A 34 -7.12 -3.36 -5.97
C ARG A 34 -7.19 -4.73 -5.29
N MET A 35 -6.73 -4.87 -4.04
CA MET A 35 -6.84 -6.13 -3.30
C MET A 35 -8.28 -6.58 -3.11
N LYS A 36 -9.24 -5.68 -2.94
CA LYS A 36 -10.66 -6.06 -2.89
C LYS A 36 -11.17 -6.64 -4.21
N LYS A 37 -10.67 -6.13 -5.34
CA LYS A 37 -10.98 -6.69 -6.68
C LYS A 37 -10.23 -7.98 -6.97
N ASP A 38 -8.98 -8.08 -6.52
CA ASP A 38 -8.14 -9.29 -6.64
C ASP A 38 -8.38 -10.28 -5.48
N GLY A 39 -9.37 -10.01 -4.62
CA GLY A 39 -9.73 -10.84 -3.47
C GLY A 39 -9.93 -12.33 -3.80
N PRO A 40 -10.57 -12.70 -4.93
CA PRO A 40 -10.67 -14.10 -5.34
C PRO A 40 -9.36 -14.71 -5.85
N ILE A 41 -8.41 -13.89 -6.29
CA ILE A 41 -7.12 -14.33 -6.85
C ILE A 41 -6.13 -14.62 -5.72
N ILE A 42 -6.23 -13.92 -4.58
CA ILE A 42 -5.34 -14.08 -3.42
C ILE A 42 -5.91 -15.03 -2.34
N LEU A 43 -7.24 -15.20 -2.26
CA LEU A 43 -7.90 -16.09 -1.28
C LEU A 43 -7.74 -17.60 -1.55
N GLY A 44 -6.86 -18.03 -2.47
CA GLY A 44 -6.47 -19.45 -2.58
C GLY A 44 -7.55 -20.42 -3.03
N LEU A 45 -8.80 -19.99 -3.28
CA LEU A 45 -9.89 -20.83 -3.79
C LEU A 45 -9.70 -21.31 -5.24
N LYS A 46 -8.61 -20.89 -5.90
CA LYS A 46 -8.20 -21.32 -7.23
C LYS A 46 -6.69 -21.52 -7.28
N ASN A 47 -6.18 -22.51 -6.56
CA ASN A 47 -4.96 -23.17 -7.02
C ASN A 47 -5.32 -24.02 -8.25
N PRO A 48 -4.73 -23.80 -9.44
CA PRO A 48 -5.04 -24.64 -10.61
C PRO A 48 -4.61 -26.11 -10.45
N TRP A 49 -3.78 -26.46 -9.45
CA TRP A 49 -3.25 -27.81 -9.20
C TRP A 49 -3.91 -28.59 -8.05
N GLU A 50 -4.92 -28.05 -7.36
CA GLU A 50 -5.75 -28.85 -6.43
C GLU A 50 -6.75 -29.80 -7.14
N ASN A 51 -6.72 -29.84 -8.49
CA ASN A 51 -7.55 -30.74 -9.29
C ASN A 51 -6.88 -32.09 -9.61
N HIS A 52 -5.77 -32.46 -8.96
CA HIS A 52 -4.96 -33.63 -9.38
C HIS A 52 -4.83 -34.77 -8.35
N GLU A 53 -5.57 -34.77 -7.23
CA GLU A 53 -5.42 -35.83 -6.20
C GLU A 53 -6.67 -36.69 -5.94
N SER A 54 -7.75 -36.58 -6.72
CA SER A 54 -8.99 -37.35 -6.47
C SER A 54 -9.43 -38.32 -7.58
N GLU A 55 -8.53 -38.80 -8.44
CA GLU A 55 -8.81 -39.90 -9.40
C GLU A 55 -7.96 -41.17 -9.16
N GLU A 56 -7.41 -41.37 -7.96
CA GLU A 56 -6.91 -42.69 -7.51
C GLU A 56 -7.75 -43.24 -6.35
N LYS A 57 -8.97 -43.70 -6.67
CA LYS A 57 -9.74 -44.79 -6.04
C LYS A 57 -11.23 -44.56 -6.27
N HIS A 58 -11.78 -45.20 -7.30
CA HIS A 58 -12.85 -46.20 -7.18
C HIS A 58 -13.27 -46.73 -8.56
#